data_AF-A0A6H5KEK3-F1
#
_entry.id   AF-A0A6H5KEK3-F1
#
_cell.length_a   1.000
_cell.length_b   1.000
_cell.length_c   1.000
_cell.angle_alpha   90.00
_cell.angle_beta   90.00
_cell.angle_gamma   90.00
#
_symmetry.space_group_name_H-M   'P 1'
#
loop_
_entity.id
_entity.type
_entity.pdbx_description
1 polymer ?
#
loop_
_entity_poly.entity_id
_entity_poly.type
_entity_poly.pdbx_seq_one_letter_code
_entity_poly.pdbx_strand_id
1 'polypeptide(L)'
;MLSQPSMAILTSASASAAAKKKGKVAAAGAKKTKTTAAAAAGRTAPSAKTTTAARKPSTAKSTAPKKKEQPVASAAAAKRKSNPAASKPEGSKKVLVIVESPAKARTITELLKKAAAGGGGGGELYKGYTVDACNGHVTDLVGKRRDVPAELKEQTKGWDVVGVDVENDFKPLYIQNPKKKAIITRLKKASAKCDEIILATDEDREGEAISWHLLQVLEPKVPVKRAVFHEITQEALVKAFEVRRQML
;
A
#
# COMPACT_ATOMS: atom_id res chain seq x y z
N MET A 1 14.50 -42.36 27.91
CA MET A 1 15.91 -41.91 27.86
C MET A 1 16.39 -41.94 26.41
N LEU A 2 17.61 -41.45 26.13
CA LEU A 2 18.09 -41.03 24.79
C LEU A 2 17.33 -39.77 24.33
N SER A 3 17.77 -38.53 24.58
CA SER A 3 19.08 -37.86 24.37
C SER A 3 19.18 -37.22 22.98
N GLN A 4 19.00 -35.90 22.93
CA GLN A 4 19.38 -35.06 21.78
C GLN A 4 20.83 -34.57 21.98
N PRO A 5 21.67 -34.55 20.92
CA PRO A 5 22.87 -33.73 20.91
C PRO A 5 22.50 -32.26 20.64
N SER A 6 23.29 -31.35 21.20
CA SER A 6 23.23 -29.90 20.96
C SER A 6 24.61 -29.38 20.57
N MET A 7 24.66 -28.13 20.09
CA MET A 7 25.86 -27.45 19.56
C MET A 7 26.37 -27.98 18.20
N ALA A 8 27.12 -27.21 17.40
CA ALA A 8 27.82 -25.97 17.73
C ALA A 8 27.57 -24.78 16.77
N ILE A 9 27.75 -23.58 17.31
CA ILE A 9 27.93 -22.34 16.56
C ILE A 9 29.37 -22.32 16.05
N LEU A 10 29.60 -22.02 14.77
CA LEU A 10 30.95 -21.82 14.23
C LEU A 10 31.13 -20.38 13.72
N THR A 11 31.64 -19.51 14.58
CA THR A 11 32.15 -18.19 14.20
C THR A 11 33.60 -18.30 13.74
N SER A 12 33.90 -17.86 12.52
CA SER A 12 35.27 -17.71 12.02
C SER A 12 35.47 -16.33 11.38
N ALA A 13 35.90 -15.36 12.19
CA ALA A 13 36.54 -14.17 11.66
C ALA A 13 38.01 -14.49 11.34
N SER A 14 38.48 -14.06 10.17
CA SER A 14 39.92 -14.03 9.87
C SER A 14 40.23 -12.80 9.02
N ALA A 15 41.18 -12.00 9.47
CA ALA A 15 41.67 -10.84 8.74
C ALA A 15 43.00 -11.17 8.04
N SER A 16 43.24 -10.57 6.87
CA SER A 16 44.58 -10.46 6.31
C SER A 16 44.74 -9.12 5.59
N ALA A 17 45.99 -8.69 5.39
CA ALA A 17 46.32 -7.27 5.35
C ALA A 17 46.88 -6.75 4.01
N ALA A 18 46.60 -5.46 3.77
CA ALA A 18 47.46 -4.46 3.13
C ALA A 18 48.23 -4.80 1.84
N ALA A 19 47.84 -4.14 0.74
CA ALA A 19 48.75 -3.82 -0.38
C ALA A 19 48.52 -2.39 -0.88
N LYS A 20 49.27 -1.42 -0.35
CA LYS A 20 49.31 -0.03 -0.86
C LYS A 20 50.26 0.03 -2.07
N LYS A 21 49.77 0.33 -3.28
CA LYS A 21 50.63 0.63 -4.44
C LYS A 21 50.25 1.98 -5.06
N LYS A 22 51.19 2.93 -5.04
CA LYS A 22 51.03 4.25 -5.69
C LYS A 22 51.21 4.08 -7.20
N GLY A 23 50.20 4.45 -7.98
CA GLY A 23 50.29 4.61 -9.44
C GLY A 23 50.12 6.08 -9.82
N LYS A 24 51.22 6.74 -10.22
CA LYS A 24 51.22 8.13 -10.71
C LYS A 24 51.51 8.11 -12.20
N VAL A 25 50.56 8.50 -13.03
CA VAL A 25 50.76 8.76 -14.47
C VAL A 25 50.27 10.17 -14.77
N ALA A 26 50.96 10.88 -15.66
CA ALA A 26 50.81 12.31 -15.87
C ALA A 26 49.75 12.68 -16.92
N ALA A 27 49.35 13.96 -16.92
CA ALA A 27 48.47 14.52 -17.93
C ALA A 27 49.21 14.74 -19.27
N ALA A 28 48.46 14.62 -20.37
CA ALA A 28 48.76 15.23 -21.66
C ALA A 28 47.47 15.93 -22.14
N GLY A 29 47.57 17.13 -22.70
CA GLY A 29 46.40 17.95 -23.01
C GLY A 29 46.52 18.73 -24.32
N ALA A 30 45.44 18.70 -25.11
CA ALA A 30 45.23 19.47 -26.34
C ALA A 30 43.73 19.40 -26.71
N LYS A 31 43.12 20.34 -27.45
CA LYS A 31 43.35 21.80 -27.62
C LYS A 31 42.03 22.38 -28.19
N LYS A 32 41.74 23.66 -27.98
CA LYS A 32 40.48 24.29 -28.45
C LYS A 32 40.33 24.27 -29.99
N THR A 33 39.10 24.10 -30.46
CA THR A 33 38.56 24.75 -31.68
C THR A 33 37.22 25.42 -31.35
N LYS A 34 36.77 26.38 -32.19
CA LYS A 34 35.65 27.30 -31.93
C LYS A 34 35.04 27.81 -33.23
N THR A 35 33.73 27.60 -33.41
CA THR A 35 32.89 28.09 -34.54
C THR A 35 31.44 28.14 -33.99
N THR A 36 30.67 29.24 -33.86
CA THR A 36 30.15 30.26 -34.81
C THR A 36 29.39 29.65 -36.00
N ALA A 37 28.15 30.00 -36.37
CA ALA A 37 27.04 30.81 -35.82
C ALA A 37 25.69 30.20 -36.35
N ALA A 38 24.47 30.75 -36.38
CA ALA A 38 23.78 32.02 -36.06
C ALA A 38 22.28 31.65 -35.76
N ALA A 39 21.51 32.23 -34.81
CA ALA A 39 20.93 33.59 -34.69
C ALA A 39 19.74 33.93 -35.63
N ALA A 40 18.50 33.79 -35.11
CA ALA A 40 17.24 34.52 -35.44
C ALA A 40 16.13 33.98 -34.50
N ALA A 41 15.44 34.71 -33.61
CA ALA A 41 14.69 35.97 -33.68
C ALA A 41 13.18 35.74 -33.95
N GLY A 42 12.32 36.12 -32.97
CA GLY A 42 10.87 35.87 -33.01
C GLY A 42 10.16 36.19 -31.69
N ARG A 43 10.02 37.47 -31.34
CA ARG A 43 9.23 37.95 -30.19
C ARG A 43 8.07 38.81 -30.68
N THR A 44 6.84 38.47 -30.29
CA THR A 44 5.76 39.44 -30.06
C THR A 44 4.69 38.85 -29.15
N ALA A 45 4.24 39.64 -28.18
CA ALA A 45 2.88 39.54 -27.64
C ALA A 45 2.01 40.59 -28.37
N PRO A 46 0.68 40.60 -28.17
CA PRO A 46 0.19 41.47 -27.11
C PRO A 46 -0.93 40.86 -26.25
N SER A 47 -1.21 41.50 -25.12
CA SER A 47 -2.36 41.24 -24.25
C SER A 47 -3.19 42.52 -24.12
N ALA A 48 -4.50 42.43 -24.39
CA ALA A 48 -5.54 43.28 -23.79
C ALA A 48 -6.95 42.93 -24.29
N LYS A 49 -7.85 42.44 -23.42
CA LYS A 49 -9.12 43.16 -23.15
C LYS A 49 -9.88 42.67 -21.92
N THR A 50 -10.40 43.67 -21.21
CA THR A 50 -11.23 43.67 -20.01
C THR A 50 -12.65 43.14 -20.24
N THR A 51 -13.16 42.32 -19.30
CA THR A 51 -14.51 42.41 -18.68
C THR A 51 -14.50 41.59 -17.38
N THR A 52 -14.80 42.09 -16.17
CA THR A 52 -16.01 42.75 -15.60
C THR A 52 -16.91 41.78 -14.82
N ALA A 53 -16.67 41.75 -13.50
CA ALA A 53 -17.55 41.45 -12.35
C ALA A 53 -18.85 40.62 -12.48
N ALA A 54 -18.97 39.59 -11.62
CA ALA A 54 -20.22 39.21 -10.95
C ALA A 54 -19.96 38.50 -9.59
N ARG A 55 -19.85 39.26 -8.48
CA ARG A 55 -19.73 38.70 -7.11
C ARG A 55 -21.01 38.94 -6.31
N LYS A 56 -21.79 37.89 -6.06
CA LYS A 56 -22.99 37.95 -5.22
C LYS A 56 -22.60 37.95 -3.72
N PRO A 57 -23.18 38.82 -2.86
CA PRO A 57 -22.78 38.94 -1.46
C PRO A 57 -23.39 37.84 -0.58
N SER A 58 -22.63 37.39 0.42
CA SER A 58 -23.10 36.56 1.54
C SER A 58 -23.44 37.44 2.74
N THR A 59 -24.71 37.47 3.16
CA THR A 59 -25.14 38.13 4.40
C THR A 59 -24.89 37.25 5.63
N ALA A 60 -24.67 37.88 6.79
CA ALA A 60 -24.32 37.20 8.03
C ALA A 60 -25.38 37.38 9.14
N LYS A 61 -25.73 36.28 9.80
CA LYS A 61 -26.29 36.16 11.17
C LYS A 61 -26.04 34.70 11.59
N SER A 62 -25.35 34.36 12.68
CA SER A 62 -25.41 34.86 14.07
C SER A 62 -26.78 34.62 14.72
N THR A 63 -26.88 33.54 15.50
CA THR A 63 -27.41 33.51 16.88
C THR A 63 -27.24 32.12 17.51
N ALA A 64 -26.50 32.04 18.60
CA ALA A 64 -26.80 31.18 19.75
C ALA A 64 -27.24 32.13 20.89
N PRO A 65 -28.11 31.75 21.86
CA PRO A 65 -27.68 30.84 22.94
C PRO A 65 -28.79 30.02 23.67
N LYS A 66 -28.39 29.05 24.51
CA LYS A 66 -28.61 29.09 25.98
C LYS A 66 -28.02 27.88 26.72
N LYS A 67 -27.47 28.14 27.91
CA LYS A 67 -27.26 27.13 28.96
C LYS A 67 -28.59 26.81 29.66
N LYS A 68 -28.67 25.62 30.27
CA LYS A 68 -29.30 25.41 31.59
C LYS A 68 -28.32 24.61 32.46
N GLU A 69 -28.52 24.67 33.77
CA GLU A 69 -27.51 24.28 34.77
C GLU A 69 -27.71 22.86 35.33
N GLN A 70 -26.85 22.50 36.28
CA GLN A 70 -26.70 21.18 36.90
C GLN A 70 -27.85 20.86 37.87
N PRO A 71 -27.86 19.66 38.47
CA PRO A 71 -27.20 19.57 39.79
C PRO A 71 -26.21 18.40 39.92
N VAL A 72 -25.47 18.38 41.03
CA VAL A 72 -24.48 17.35 41.39
C VAL A 72 -25.05 16.33 42.38
N ALA A 73 -24.66 15.06 42.29
CA ALA A 73 -24.91 14.07 43.33
C ALA A 73 -23.87 12.93 43.30
N SER A 74 -23.59 12.39 44.49
CA SER A 74 -22.54 11.46 44.91
C SER A 74 -22.30 10.18 44.06
N ALA A 75 -21.14 9.57 44.28
CA ALA A 75 -20.74 8.28 43.71
C ALA A 75 -21.18 7.07 44.56
N ALA A 76 -21.42 5.94 43.91
CA ALA A 76 -21.42 4.61 44.53
C ALA A 76 -20.87 3.58 43.52
N ALA A 77 -19.86 2.80 43.91
CA ALA A 77 -19.14 1.92 43.00
C ALA A 77 -19.71 0.50 42.97
N ALA A 78 -20.22 0.05 41.82
CA ALA A 78 -20.65 -1.34 41.59
C ALA A 78 -19.76 -2.01 40.53
N LYS A 79 -18.87 -2.93 40.96
CA LYS A 79 -17.98 -3.70 40.06
C LYS A 79 -18.78 -4.68 39.18
N ARG A 80 -19.21 -4.27 37.99
CA ARG A 80 -19.53 -5.22 36.91
C ARG A 80 -18.24 -5.78 36.33
N LYS A 81 -17.96 -7.05 36.62
CA LYS A 81 -16.80 -7.79 36.09
C LYS A 81 -16.85 -7.80 34.57
N SER A 82 -15.77 -7.35 33.91
CA SER A 82 -15.57 -7.52 32.47
C SER A 82 -15.31 -9.00 32.18
N ASN A 83 -16.30 -9.71 31.65
CA ASN A 83 -16.13 -11.11 31.26
C ASN A 83 -15.31 -11.19 29.95
N PRO A 84 -14.12 -11.82 29.94
CA PRO A 84 -13.35 -11.99 28.71
C PRO A 84 -13.97 -13.10 27.84
N ALA A 85 -13.62 -13.09 26.54
CA ALA A 85 -13.88 -14.17 25.59
C ALA A 85 -15.35 -14.66 25.50
N ALA A 86 -16.26 -13.78 25.05
CA ALA A 86 -17.42 -14.27 24.31
C ALA A 86 -16.93 -14.86 22.98
N SER A 87 -17.10 -16.17 22.77
CA SER A 87 -16.75 -16.83 21.53
C SER A 87 -17.58 -16.26 20.36
N LYS A 88 -16.91 -16.05 19.23
CA LYS A 88 -17.54 -15.56 17.99
C LYS A 88 -18.59 -16.59 17.56
N PRO A 89 -19.87 -16.21 17.31
CA PRO A 89 -20.88 -17.17 16.87
C PRO A 89 -20.47 -17.76 15.52
N GLU A 90 -20.87 -19.01 15.27
CA GLU A 90 -20.49 -19.82 14.10
C GLU A 90 -21.19 -19.34 12.81
N GLY A 91 -20.84 -18.14 12.38
CA GLY A 91 -21.24 -17.56 11.10
C GLY A 91 -20.18 -17.78 10.02
N SER A 92 -20.62 -17.79 8.76
CA SER A 92 -19.77 -18.06 7.59
C SER A 92 -18.50 -17.19 7.57
N LYS A 93 -17.37 -17.85 7.29
CA LYS A 93 -16.02 -17.27 7.33
C LYS A 93 -15.96 -16.00 6.48
N LYS A 94 -15.56 -14.87 7.08
CA LYS A 94 -15.53 -13.59 6.36
C LYS A 94 -14.26 -13.50 5.53
N VAL A 95 -14.40 -13.33 4.22
CA VAL A 95 -13.27 -13.28 3.29
C VAL A 95 -13.19 -11.91 2.64
N LEU A 96 -12.03 -11.26 2.72
CA LEU A 96 -11.78 -10.01 2.00
C LEU A 96 -11.04 -10.31 0.69
N VAL A 97 -11.69 -10.14 -0.45
CA VAL A 97 -11.07 -10.18 -1.77
C VAL A 97 -10.59 -8.77 -2.12
N ILE A 98 -9.29 -8.59 -2.34
CA ILE A 98 -8.71 -7.32 -2.79
C ILE A 98 -8.28 -7.47 -4.24
N VAL A 99 -8.76 -6.58 -5.10
CA VAL A 99 -8.43 -6.54 -6.53
C VAL A 99 -7.80 -5.22 -6.94
N GLU A 100 -7.20 -5.22 -8.12
CA GLU A 100 -6.47 -4.06 -8.65
C GLU A 100 -7.42 -2.89 -9.00
N SER A 101 -8.50 -3.12 -9.76
CA SER A 101 -9.38 -2.05 -10.26
C SER A 101 -10.84 -2.10 -9.75
N PRO A 102 -11.52 -0.95 -9.58
CA PRO A 102 -12.95 -0.91 -9.19
C PRO A 102 -13.91 -1.57 -10.19
N ALA A 103 -13.52 -1.69 -11.46
CA ALA A 103 -14.31 -2.41 -12.46
C ALA A 103 -14.29 -3.92 -12.17
N LYS A 104 -13.09 -4.50 -11.98
CA LYS A 104 -12.91 -5.91 -11.58
C LYS A 104 -13.68 -6.20 -10.28
N ALA A 105 -13.63 -5.30 -9.29
CA ALA A 105 -14.33 -5.47 -8.03
C ALA A 105 -15.86 -5.61 -8.18
N ARG A 106 -16.46 -4.78 -9.05
CA ARG A 106 -17.91 -4.84 -9.34
C ARG A 106 -18.28 -6.16 -10.03
N THR A 107 -17.59 -6.52 -11.11
CA THR A 107 -17.89 -7.75 -11.87
C THR A 107 -17.79 -8.99 -10.99
N ILE A 108 -16.71 -9.10 -10.19
CA ILE A 108 -16.51 -10.21 -9.25
C ILE A 108 -17.58 -10.22 -8.17
N THR A 109 -18.01 -9.05 -7.65
CA THR A 109 -19.14 -8.97 -6.69
C THR A 109 -20.44 -9.52 -7.28
N GLU A 110 -20.78 -9.17 -8.53
CA GLU A 110 -22.01 -9.68 -9.16
C GLU A 110 -21.92 -11.17 -9.52
N LEU A 111 -20.75 -11.68 -9.90
CA LEU A 111 -20.55 -13.13 -10.13
C LEU A 111 -20.63 -13.93 -8.83
N LEU A 112 -20.06 -13.44 -7.73
CA LEU A 112 -20.18 -14.08 -6.42
C LEU A 112 -21.62 -14.05 -5.88
N LYS A 113 -22.39 -12.99 -6.14
CA LYS A 113 -23.84 -12.95 -5.85
C LYS A 113 -24.62 -13.97 -6.67
N LYS A 114 -24.31 -14.14 -7.97
CA LYS A 114 -24.94 -15.16 -8.82
C LYS A 114 -24.61 -16.57 -8.34
N ALA A 115 -23.35 -16.84 -8.02
CA ALA A 115 -22.92 -18.09 -7.39
C ALA A 115 -23.60 -18.34 -6.03
N ALA A 116 -23.86 -17.28 -5.26
CA ALA A 116 -24.58 -17.36 -3.98
C ALA A 116 -26.09 -17.62 -4.11
N ALA A 117 -26.70 -17.25 -5.24
CA ALA A 117 -28.14 -17.42 -5.51
C ALA A 117 -28.47 -18.69 -6.32
N GLY A 118 -27.54 -19.20 -7.13
CA GLY A 118 -27.71 -20.46 -7.84
C GLY A 118 -27.62 -21.65 -6.89
N GLY A 119 -28.60 -22.56 -6.93
CA GLY A 119 -28.72 -23.71 -6.01
C GLY A 119 -27.64 -24.80 -6.16
N GLY A 120 -26.55 -24.56 -6.90
CA GLY A 120 -25.47 -25.51 -7.16
C GLY A 120 -24.46 -25.61 -6.02
N GLY A 121 -24.88 -26.18 -4.87
CA GLY A 121 -24.02 -26.71 -3.80
C GLY A 121 -23.18 -25.73 -2.96
N GLY A 122 -22.63 -24.67 -3.55
CA GLY A 122 -21.67 -23.75 -2.90
C GLY A 122 -22.22 -22.38 -2.50
N GLY A 123 -23.50 -22.09 -2.73
CA GLY A 123 -24.03 -20.71 -2.62
C GLY A 123 -23.90 -20.07 -1.23
N GLU A 124 -24.00 -20.86 -0.16
CA GLU A 124 -23.77 -20.42 1.22
C GLU A 124 -22.35 -19.86 1.44
N LEU A 125 -21.35 -20.50 0.81
CA LEU A 125 -19.92 -20.21 1.00
C LEU A 125 -19.57 -18.77 0.62
N TYR A 126 -20.17 -18.27 -0.45
CA TYR A 126 -19.85 -16.96 -1.01
C TYR A 126 -20.56 -15.79 -0.30
N LYS A 127 -21.56 -16.05 0.56
CA LYS A 127 -22.21 -15.00 1.38
C LYS A 127 -21.24 -14.28 2.33
N GLY A 128 -20.12 -14.92 2.69
CA GLY A 128 -19.07 -14.34 3.53
C GLY A 128 -18.04 -13.46 2.80
N TYR A 129 -18.09 -13.39 1.46
CA TYR A 129 -17.06 -12.72 0.66
C TYR A 129 -17.39 -11.24 0.44
N THR A 130 -16.43 -10.36 0.75
CA THR A 130 -16.47 -8.92 0.48
C THR A 130 -15.37 -8.57 -0.52
N VAL A 131 -15.70 -7.86 -1.60
CA VAL A 131 -14.72 -7.44 -2.63
C VAL A 131 -14.43 -5.94 -2.50
N ASP A 132 -13.15 -5.56 -2.50
CA ASP A 132 -12.70 -4.16 -2.49
C ASP A 132 -11.53 -3.95 -3.48
N ALA A 133 -11.28 -2.71 -3.89
CA ALA A 133 -10.24 -2.36 -4.86
C ALA A 133 -9.14 -1.46 -4.26
N CYS A 134 -7.89 -1.72 -4.64
CA CYS A 134 -6.74 -0.87 -4.28
C CYS A 134 -6.48 0.29 -5.27
N ASN A 135 -7.15 0.27 -6.43
CA ASN A 135 -7.00 1.20 -7.55
C ASN A 135 -5.56 1.21 -8.14
N GLY A 136 -4.95 0.03 -8.29
CA GLY A 136 -3.53 -0.13 -8.67
C GLY A 136 -2.54 0.05 -7.51
N HIS A 137 -1.24 0.12 -7.83
CA HIS A 137 -0.10 0.36 -6.93
C HIS A 137 -0.37 1.27 -5.70
N VAL A 138 -0.32 0.71 -4.48
CA VAL A 138 -0.58 1.45 -3.22
C VAL A 138 0.64 2.23 -2.69
N THR A 139 1.83 1.79 -3.09
CA THR A 139 3.14 2.39 -2.81
C THR A 139 3.86 2.72 -4.11
N ASP A 140 4.87 3.58 -4.03
CA ASP A 140 5.71 4.01 -5.14
C ASP A 140 7.14 4.30 -4.62
N LEU A 141 8.13 4.37 -5.50
CA LEU A 141 9.49 4.79 -5.14
C LEU A 141 9.54 6.29 -4.80
N VAL A 142 10.46 6.70 -3.93
CA VAL A 142 10.62 8.12 -3.58
C VAL A 142 11.33 8.90 -4.69
N GLY A 143 10.58 9.39 -5.67
CA GLY A 143 11.14 10.15 -6.80
C GLY A 143 11.79 11.51 -6.46
N LYS A 144 11.66 12.05 -5.23
CA LYS A 144 12.23 13.36 -4.83
C LYS A 144 12.63 13.40 -3.36
N ARG A 145 13.83 13.92 -3.06
CA ARG A 145 14.43 13.94 -1.70
C ARG A 145 13.55 14.60 -0.63
N ARG A 146 12.76 15.62 -1.01
CA ARG A 146 11.82 16.32 -0.10
C ARG A 146 10.64 15.45 0.35
N ASP A 147 10.26 14.47 -0.47
CA ASP A 147 9.09 13.61 -0.29
C ASP A 147 9.47 12.33 0.53
N VAL A 148 10.75 12.20 0.94
CA VAL A 148 11.23 11.20 1.91
C VAL A 148 10.64 11.52 3.31
N PRO A 149 10.03 10.54 4.02
CA PRO A 149 9.58 10.71 5.41
C PRO A 149 10.71 11.14 6.34
N ALA A 150 10.43 11.95 7.36
CA ALA A 150 11.47 12.54 8.22
C ALA A 150 12.30 11.47 8.94
N GLU A 151 11.62 10.42 9.41
CA GLU A 151 12.12 9.20 10.02
C GLU A 151 13.12 8.43 9.14
N LEU A 152 13.11 8.60 7.80
CA LEU A 152 13.99 7.91 6.86
C LEU A 152 15.03 8.85 6.20
N LYS A 153 15.09 10.13 6.59
CA LYS A 153 16.04 11.09 6.00
C LYS A 153 17.50 10.82 6.36
N GLU A 154 17.76 10.36 7.58
CA GLU A 154 19.12 10.01 8.01
C GLU A 154 19.57 8.67 7.40
N GLN A 155 18.67 7.68 7.30
CA GLN A 155 18.96 6.40 6.62
C GLN A 155 19.28 6.57 5.13
N THR A 156 18.55 7.45 4.43
CA THR A 156 18.76 7.67 2.98
C THR A 156 19.83 8.73 2.66
N LYS A 157 20.51 9.25 3.68
CA LYS A 157 21.53 10.31 3.56
C LYS A 157 22.75 9.77 2.81
N GLY A 158 23.14 10.46 1.74
CA GLY A 158 24.24 10.02 0.89
C GLY A 158 23.87 9.01 -0.20
N TRP A 159 22.62 8.52 -0.28
CA TRP A 159 22.17 7.75 -1.46
C TRP A 159 22.19 8.65 -2.70
N ASP A 160 23.00 8.34 -3.71
CA ASP A 160 23.05 9.10 -4.96
C ASP A 160 21.72 9.06 -5.71
N VAL A 161 21.11 7.89 -5.79
CA VAL A 161 19.77 7.69 -6.36
C VAL A 161 18.71 7.89 -5.28
N VAL A 162 17.81 8.86 -5.45
CA VAL A 162 16.70 9.04 -4.51
C VAL A 162 15.76 7.84 -4.63
N GLY A 163 15.54 7.13 -3.52
CA GLY A 163 14.64 5.99 -3.46
C GLY A 163 15.29 4.62 -3.73
N VAL A 164 16.60 4.53 -4.00
CA VAL A 164 17.32 3.26 -4.17
C VAL A 164 18.68 3.30 -3.47
N ASP A 165 18.94 2.34 -2.59
CA ASP A 165 20.23 2.14 -1.92
C ASP A 165 21.18 1.35 -2.83
N VAL A 166 21.97 2.05 -3.65
CA VAL A 166 22.88 1.42 -4.63
C VAL A 166 24.03 0.65 -3.98
N GLU A 167 24.44 1.03 -2.77
CA GLU A 167 25.52 0.37 -2.02
C GLU A 167 25.04 -0.91 -1.33
N ASN A 168 23.75 -0.97 -0.96
CA ASN A 168 23.15 -2.10 -0.25
C ASN A 168 22.20 -2.88 -1.17
N ASP A 169 22.71 -3.58 -2.17
CA ASP A 169 21.97 -4.50 -3.07
C ASP A 169 20.78 -3.85 -3.83
N PHE A 170 20.89 -2.56 -4.19
CA PHE A 170 19.82 -1.78 -4.84
C PHE A 170 18.50 -1.76 -4.04
N LYS A 171 18.56 -1.81 -2.70
CA LYS A 171 17.36 -1.88 -1.84
C LYS A 171 16.43 -0.68 -2.10
N PRO A 172 15.17 -0.90 -2.54
CA PRO A 172 14.24 0.17 -2.86
C PRO A 172 13.58 0.76 -1.60
N LEU A 173 13.51 2.09 -1.52
CA LEU A 173 12.63 2.77 -0.57
C LEU A 173 11.27 3.05 -1.22
N TYR A 174 10.29 2.25 -0.83
CA TYR A 174 8.88 2.47 -1.14
C TYR A 174 8.19 3.35 -0.10
N ILE A 175 7.35 4.30 -0.54
CA ILE A 175 6.46 5.09 0.30
C ILE A 175 5.00 4.90 -0.08
N GLN A 176 4.09 4.98 0.89
CA GLN A 176 2.65 4.92 0.64
C GLN A 176 2.20 6.15 -0.16
N ASN A 177 1.48 5.92 -1.27
CA ASN A 177 1.04 7.02 -2.14
C ASN A 177 0.07 7.94 -1.37
N PRO A 178 0.37 9.25 -1.21
CA PRO A 178 -0.42 10.14 -0.36
C PRO A 178 -1.87 10.29 -0.82
N LYS A 179 -2.15 10.12 -2.13
CA LYS A 179 -3.51 10.14 -2.69
C LYS A 179 -4.32 8.90 -2.30
N LYS A 180 -3.67 7.79 -1.91
CA LYS A 180 -4.29 6.50 -1.57
C LYS A 180 -4.46 6.25 -0.07
N LYS A 181 -4.07 7.18 0.81
CA LYS A 181 -4.22 7.06 2.27
C LYS A 181 -5.64 6.64 2.72
N ALA A 182 -6.68 7.17 2.07
CA ALA A 182 -8.07 6.79 2.34
C ALA A 182 -8.40 5.33 1.94
N ILE A 183 -7.88 4.85 0.81
CA ILE A 183 -8.01 3.46 0.35
C ILE A 183 -7.25 2.52 1.29
N ILE A 184 -6.00 2.84 1.62
CA ILE A 184 -5.17 2.06 2.56
C ILE A 184 -5.86 1.96 3.93
N THR A 185 -6.45 3.06 4.42
CA THR A 185 -7.19 3.08 5.69
C THR A 185 -8.50 2.27 5.61
N ARG A 186 -9.18 2.24 4.46
CA ARG A 186 -10.36 1.38 4.23
C ARG A 186 -9.96 -0.09 4.25
N LEU A 187 -8.91 -0.46 3.50
CA LEU A 187 -8.40 -1.82 3.41
C LEU A 187 -7.87 -2.32 4.76
N LYS A 188 -7.08 -1.54 5.51
CA LYS A 188 -6.66 -1.90 6.90
C LYS A 188 -7.85 -2.10 7.86
N LYS A 189 -8.96 -1.35 7.68
CA LYS A 189 -10.19 -1.54 8.47
C LYS A 189 -11.03 -2.74 8.05
N ALA A 190 -10.83 -3.25 6.82
CA ALA A 190 -11.46 -4.46 6.32
C ALA A 190 -10.64 -5.71 6.68
N SER A 191 -9.31 -5.67 6.51
CA SER A 191 -8.40 -6.77 6.86
C SER A 191 -8.42 -7.13 8.34
N ALA A 192 -8.68 -6.15 9.22
CA ALA A 192 -8.88 -6.36 10.66
C ALA A 192 -10.27 -6.92 11.04
N LYS A 193 -11.16 -7.21 10.07
CA LYS A 193 -12.54 -7.69 10.30
C LYS A 193 -12.88 -9.00 9.58
N CYS A 194 -12.10 -9.38 8.56
CA CYS A 194 -12.19 -10.68 7.92
C CYS A 194 -11.41 -11.76 8.68
N ASP A 195 -11.63 -13.01 8.30
CA ASP A 195 -10.97 -14.22 8.81
C ASP A 195 -9.94 -14.79 7.80
N GLU A 196 -9.96 -14.33 6.54
CA GLU A 196 -8.98 -14.63 5.49
C GLU A 196 -8.98 -13.50 4.45
N ILE A 197 -7.83 -13.24 3.80
CA ILE A 197 -7.68 -12.29 2.71
C ILE A 197 -7.30 -13.03 1.43
N ILE A 198 -7.93 -12.69 0.32
CA ILE A 198 -7.58 -13.15 -1.02
C ILE A 198 -7.09 -11.94 -1.83
N LEU A 199 -5.85 -11.98 -2.28
CA LEU A 199 -5.33 -11.06 -3.28
C LEU A 199 -5.66 -11.64 -4.66
N ALA A 200 -6.57 -10.98 -5.36
CA ALA A 200 -7.05 -11.37 -6.68
C ALA A 200 -6.62 -10.30 -7.71
N THR A 201 -5.30 -10.23 -7.88
CA THR A 201 -4.59 -9.42 -8.88
C THR A 201 -4.11 -10.32 -10.01
N ASP A 202 -4.07 -9.76 -11.21
CA ASP A 202 -3.85 -10.41 -12.50
C ASP A 202 -2.51 -11.18 -12.56
N GLU A 203 -2.39 -12.15 -13.49
CA GLU A 203 -1.21 -13.04 -13.58
C GLU A 203 -0.02 -12.41 -14.33
N ASP A 204 0.40 -11.24 -13.86
CA ASP A 204 1.58 -10.56 -14.37
C ASP A 204 2.44 -9.98 -13.24
N ARG A 205 3.59 -9.44 -13.64
CA ARG A 205 4.57 -8.80 -12.76
C ARG A 205 4.01 -7.59 -12.01
N GLU A 206 3.05 -6.86 -12.58
CA GLU A 206 2.39 -5.73 -11.90
C GLU A 206 1.42 -6.25 -10.83
N GLY A 207 0.61 -7.27 -11.11
CA GLY A 207 -0.25 -7.93 -10.13
C GLY A 207 0.54 -8.59 -9.00
N GLU A 208 1.72 -9.17 -9.26
CA GLU A 208 2.62 -9.66 -8.21
C GLU A 208 3.20 -8.52 -7.36
N ALA A 209 3.70 -7.43 -7.97
CA ALA A 209 4.20 -6.27 -7.25
C ALA A 209 3.10 -5.59 -6.39
N ILE A 210 1.90 -5.40 -6.95
CA ILE A 210 0.74 -4.82 -6.24
C ILE A 210 0.32 -5.72 -5.07
N SER A 211 0.30 -7.04 -5.24
CA SER A 211 0.03 -7.99 -4.15
C SER A 211 1.08 -7.89 -3.03
N TRP A 212 2.37 -7.89 -3.38
CA TRP A 212 3.46 -7.78 -2.40
C TRP A 212 3.38 -6.44 -1.65
N HIS A 213 3.16 -5.34 -2.36
CA HIS A 213 2.93 -4.03 -1.75
C HIS A 213 1.70 -3.99 -0.84
N LEU A 214 0.61 -4.69 -1.16
CA LEU A 214 -0.54 -4.82 -0.27
C LEU A 214 -0.22 -5.60 1.00
N LEU A 215 0.61 -6.66 0.94
CA LEU A 215 1.10 -7.35 2.13
C LEU A 215 1.91 -6.41 3.03
N GLN A 216 2.94 -5.75 2.48
CA GLN A 216 3.80 -4.81 3.22
C GLN A 216 3.01 -3.62 3.80
N VAL A 217 2.01 -3.10 3.08
CA VAL A 217 1.22 -1.96 3.55
C VAL A 217 0.14 -2.36 4.55
N LEU A 218 -0.50 -3.52 4.41
CA LEU A 218 -1.66 -3.88 5.25
C LEU A 218 -1.27 -4.56 6.57
N GLU A 219 -0.13 -5.25 6.62
CA GLU A 219 0.37 -5.98 7.80
C GLU A 219 -0.70 -6.94 8.41
N PRO A 220 -1.30 -7.83 7.60
CA PRO A 220 -2.47 -8.60 8.00
C PRO A 220 -2.14 -9.67 9.03
N LYS A 221 -2.97 -9.77 10.08
CA LYS A 221 -2.89 -10.78 11.15
C LYS A 221 -3.72 -12.04 10.88
N VAL A 222 -4.15 -12.22 9.64
CA VAL A 222 -5.03 -13.30 9.17
C VAL A 222 -4.41 -13.92 7.91
N PRO A 223 -4.70 -15.19 7.59
CA PRO A 223 -4.13 -15.84 6.41
C PRO A 223 -4.39 -15.06 5.12
N VAL A 224 -3.34 -14.84 4.34
CA VAL A 224 -3.41 -14.21 3.00
C VAL A 224 -3.13 -15.26 1.94
N LYS A 225 -3.94 -15.30 0.89
CA LYS A 225 -3.75 -16.17 -0.27
C LYS A 225 -3.81 -15.35 -1.56
N ARG A 226 -3.18 -15.82 -2.63
CA ARG A 226 -3.37 -15.28 -3.99
C ARG A 226 -4.32 -16.20 -4.76
N ALA A 227 -5.41 -15.63 -5.27
CA ALA A 227 -6.22 -16.26 -6.30
C ALA A 227 -5.84 -15.66 -7.65
N VAL A 228 -5.85 -16.48 -8.69
CA VAL A 228 -5.37 -16.09 -10.03
C VAL A 228 -6.30 -16.72 -11.07
N PHE A 229 -6.69 -15.92 -12.08
CA PHE A 229 -7.60 -16.31 -13.15
C PHE A 229 -7.28 -15.48 -14.41
N HIS A 230 -7.32 -16.11 -15.58
CA HIS A 230 -7.11 -15.41 -16.87
C HIS A 230 -8.39 -14.72 -17.38
N GLU A 231 -9.56 -15.11 -16.88
CA GLU A 231 -10.87 -14.62 -17.31
C GLU A 231 -11.78 -14.34 -16.10
N ILE A 232 -12.76 -13.45 -16.28
CA ILE A 232 -13.70 -13.05 -15.22
C ILE A 232 -15.05 -13.75 -15.45
N THR A 233 -15.03 -15.08 -15.37
CA THR A 233 -16.21 -15.98 -15.41
C THR A 233 -16.55 -16.49 -14.01
N GLN A 234 -17.75 -17.05 -13.84
CA GLN A 234 -18.14 -17.62 -12.53
C GLN A 234 -17.30 -18.86 -12.21
N GLU A 235 -17.05 -19.66 -13.24
CA GLU A 235 -16.35 -20.95 -13.21
C GLU A 235 -14.85 -20.75 -12.92
N ALA A 236 -14.21 -19.75 -13.53
CA ALA A 236 -12.82 -19.42 -13.24
C ALA A 236 -12.65 -18.87 -11.82
N LEU A 237 -13.57 -18.00 -11.35
CA LEU A 237 -13.51 -17.46 -9.99
C LEU A 237 -13.66 -18.54 -8.92
N VAL A 238 -14.59 -19.49 -9.09
CA VAL A 238 -14.76 -20.62 -8.15
C VAL A 238 -13.48 -21.45 -8.09
N LYS A 239 -12.96 -21.92 -9.24
CA LYS A 239 -11.72 -22.72 -9.31
C LYS A 239 -10.52 -21.98 -8.73
N ALA A 240 -10.36 -20.70 -9.07
CA ALA A 240 -9.28 -19.85 -8.55
C ALA A 240 -9.38 -19.64 -7.04
N PHE A 241 -10.59 -19.61 -6.48
CA PHE A 241 -10.82 -19.50 -5.04
C PHE A 241 -10.67 -20.83 -4.31
N GLU A 242 -10.84 -21.98 -4.97
CA GLU A 242 -10.55 -23.30 -4.39
C GLU A 242 -9.04 -23.57 -4.34
N VAL A 243 -8.32 -23.34 -5.45
CA VAL A 243 -6.89 -23.66 -5.62
C VAL A 243 -5.95 -22.61 -5.00
N ARG A 244 -6.45 -21.41 -4.64
CA ARG A 244 -5.70 -20.21 -4.20
C ARG A 244 -4.44 -20.49 -3.37
N ARG A 245 -3.27 -20.14 -3.93
CA ARG A 245 -1.95 -20.39 -3.31
C ARG A 245 -1.72 -19.52 -2.08
N GLN A 246 -1.07 -20.07 -1.06
CA GLN A 246 -0.68 -19.31 0.15
C GLN A 246 0.33 -18.21 -0.22
N MET A 247 0.16 -17.00 0.33
CA MET A 247 1.22 -15.99 0.35
C MET A 247 2.11 -16.23 1.57
N LEU A 248 3.42 -16.11 1.38
CA LEU A 248 4.45 -16.14 2.42
C LEU A 248 4.71 -14.73 2.95
#